data_AF-A0A9D2I586-F1
#
_entry.id   AF-A0A9D2I586-F1
#
_cell.length_a   1.000
_cell.length_b   1.000
_cell.length_c   1.000
_cell.angle_alpha   90.00
_cell.angle_beta   90.00
_cell.angle_gamma   90.00
#
_symmetry.space_group_name_H-M   'P 1'
#
loop_
_entity.id
_entity.type
_entity.pdbx_description
1 polymer ?
#
loop_
_entity_poly.entity_id
_entity_poly.type
_entity_poly.pdbx_seq_one_letter_code
_entity_poly.pdbx_strand_id
1 'polypeptide(L)'
;MKILFIGNSHTYVNDMPALVAGLAEKDGTACEVTMIAHGGWFLEQHAAGPEARFNILFGHYDYVVLQEHAHPFGPEEKMYAAAEKIGGWIREAGSTAVAYMTWTEKNNEAGQPRMTAAYETMAERLPALLAPVGVEWWKYLHAHPEVEMYAPDGEHASLRGSELAAEAIWKTIKESKDKGKI
;
A
#
# COMPACT_ATOMS: atom_id res chain seq x y z
N MET A 1 -8.86 -2.69 -15.59
CA MET A 1 -7.73 -3.04 -14.71
C MET A 1 -8.31 -3.37 -13.34
N LYS A 2 -7.81 -4.41 -12.69
CA LYS A 2 -8.28 -4.85 -11.36
C LYS A 2 -7.18 -4.74 -10.33
N ILE A 3 -7.44 -4.05 -9.22
CA ILE A 3 -6.48 -3.89 -8.12
C ILE A 3 -7.08 -4.44 -6.83
N LEU A 4 -6.36 -5.35 -6.17
CA LEU A 4 -6.67 -5.79 -4.82
C LEU A 4 -5.79 -5.05 -3.83
N PHE A 5 -6.39 -4.44 -2.80
CA PHE A 5 -5.67 -3.88 -1.67
C PHE A 5 -5.79 -4.80 -0.46
N ILE A 6 -4.67 -5.17 0.15
CA ILE A 6 -4.60 -5.97 1.37
C ILE A 6 -3.92 -5.13 2.44
N GLY A 7 -4.60 -4.90 3.56
CA GLY A 7 -4.06 -4.04 4.62
C GLY A 7 -4.97 -3.87 5.82
N ASN A 8 -4.99 -2.65 6.36
CA ASN A 8 -5.75 -2.27 7.55
C ASN A 8 -6.32 -0.85 7.41
N SER A 9 -6.43 -0.11 8.51
CA SER A 9 -6.97 1.25 8.52
C SER A 9 -6.21 2.23 7.63
N HIS A 10 -4.91 2.04 7.42
CA HIS A 10 -4.12 2.87 6.48
C HIS A 10 -4.49 2.62 5.01
N THR A 11 -5.28 1.57 4.76
CA THR A 11 -5.89 1.26 3.47
C THR A 11 -7.34 1.73 3.41
N TYR A 12 -8.22 1.37 4.34
CA TYR A 12 -9.66 1.67 4.18
C TYR A 12 -10.07 3.11 4.56
N VAL A 13 -9.25 3.84 5.33
CA VAL A 13 -9.60 5.21 5.75
C VAL A 13 -9.70 6.13 4.53
N ASN A 14 -10.78 6.92 4.50
CA ASN A 14 -11.21 7.77 3.38
C ASN A 14 -11.45 7.03 2.07
N ASP A 15 -11.61 5.70 2.11
CA ASP A 15 -11.74 4.85 0.92
C ASP A 15 -10.60 5.10 -0.10
N MET A 16 -9.36 5.08 0.40
CA MET A 16 -8.17 5.33 -0.41
C MET A 16 -8.10 4.47 -1.70
N PRO A 17 -8.49 3.18 -1.69
CA PRO A 17 -8.62 2.40 -2.92
C PRO A 17 -9.54 3.05 -3.98
N ALA A 18 -10.69 3.60 -3.59
CA ALA A 18 -11.57 4.31 -4.52
C ALA A 18 -10.93 5.61 -5.05
N LEU A 19 -10.11 6.30 -4.26
CA LEU A 19 -9.34 7.45 -4.74
C LEU A 19 -8.33 7.02 -5.83
N VAL A 20 -7.66 5.88 -5.67
CA VAL A 20 -6.78 5.31 -6.70
C VAL A 20 -7.58 5.00 -7.98
N ALA A 21 -8.75 4.38 -7.85
CA ALA A 21 -9.62 4.10 -9.00
C ALA A 21 -10.01 5.38 -9.74
N GLY A 22 -10.42 6.43 -9.01
CA GLY A 22 -10.79 7.72 -9.60
C GLY A 22 -9.63 8.42 -10.31
N LEU A 23 -8.39 8.28 -9.82
CA LEU A 23 -7.21 8.78 -10.51
C LEU A 23 -6.93 8.01 -11.80
N ALA A 24 -7.05 6.68 -11.77
CA ALA A 24 -6.91 5.85 -12.96
C ALA A 24 -7.96 6.18 -14.03
N GLU A 25 -9.21 6.40 -13.63
CA GLU A 25 -10.30 6.79 -14.54
C GLU A 25 -10.07 8.16 -15.19
N LYS A 26 -9.59 9.15 -14.41
CA LYS A 26 -9.19 10.47 -14.95
C LYS A 26 -8.09 10.35 -16.00
N ASP A 27 -7.22 9.37 -15.87
CA ASP A 27 -6.18 9.03 -16.84
C ASP A 27 -6.67 8.10 -17.97
N GLY A 28 -7.97 7.87 -18.10
CA GLY A 28 -8.57 7.06 -19.15
C GLY A 28 -8.40 5.54 -18.96
N THR A 29 -8.05 5.09 -17.75
CA THR A 29 -7.94 3.68 -17.40
C THR A 29 -9.11 3.24 -16.52
N ALA A 30 -10.04 2.45 -17.08
CA ALA A 30 -11.08 1.82 -16.29
C ALA A 30 -10.46 0.93 -15.19
N CYS A 31 -10.80 1.20 -13.93
CA CYS A 31 -10.17 0.60 -12.76
C CYS A 31 -11.23 0.10 -11.78
N GLU A 32 -11.21 -1.19 -11.48
CA GLU A 32 -12.00 -1.80 -10.41
C GLU A 32 -11.07 -2.09 -9.24
N VAL A 33 -11.49 -1.71 -8.03
CA VAL A 33 -10.73 -1.90 -6.81
C VAL A 33 -11.52 -2.77 -5.83
N THR A 34 -10.81 -3.68 -5.20
CA THR A 34 -11.30 -4.48 -4.06
C THR A 34 -10.36 -4.24 -2.90
N MET A 35 -10.88 -4.22 -1.67
CA MET A 35 -10.06 -4.19 -0.47
C MET A 35 -10.38 -5.37 0.46
N ILE A 36 -9.33 -5.97 1.02
CA ILE A 36 -9.37 -6.87 2.17
C ILE A 36 -8.59 -6.16 3.26
N ALA A 37 -9.30 -5.38 4.06
CA ALA A 37 -8.68 -4.54 5.07
C ALA A 37 -9.37 -4.72 6.42
N HIS A 38 -8.57 -5.12 7.42
CA HIS A 38 -9.04 -5.39 8.77
C HIS A 38 -8.31 -4.46 9.74
N GLY A 39 -9.04 -3.75 10.60
CA GLY A 39 -8.46 -2.78 11.53
C GLY A 39 -7.37 -3.41 12.41
N GLY A 40 -6.19 -2.79 12.47
CA GLY A 40 -5.05 -3.25 13.29
C GLY A 40 -4.38 -4.54 12.81
N TRP A 41 -4.68 -5.03 11.61
CA TRP A 41 -4.06 -6.26 11.12
C TRP A 41 -2.66 -6.03 10.53
N PHE A 42 -1.77 -6.95 10.85
CA PHE A 42 -0.48 -7.16 10.21
C PHE A 42 -0.63 -8.03 8.96
N LEU A 43 0.34 -7.97 8.04
CA LEU A 43 0.32 -8.85 6.86
C LEU A 43 0.34 -10.34 7.25
N GLU A 44 0.97 -10.70 8.38
CA GLU A 44 1.01 -12.09 8.84
C GLU A 44 -0.39 -12.66 9.11
N GLN A 45 -1.35 -11.83 9.53
CA GLN A 45 -2.73 -12.25 9.77
C GLN A 45 -3.46 -12.51 8.46
N HIS A 46 -3.27 -11.66 7.46
CA HIS A 46 -3.77 -11.89 6.10
C HIS A 46 -3.17 -13.15 5.48
N ALA A 47 -1.87 -13.37 5.68
CA ALA A 47 -1.17 -14.56 5.19
C ALA A 47 -1.61 -15.85 5.89
N ALA A 48 -2.18 -15.77 7.10
CA ALA A 48 -2.73 -16.92 7.82
C ALA A 48 -4.18 -17.23 7.41
N GLY A 49 -4.96 -16.22 7.00
CA GLY A 49 -6.36 -16.36 6.62
C GLY A 49 -6.58 -16.90 5.19
N PRO A 50 -7.76 -17.49 4.90
CA PRO A 50 -8.09 -17.97 3.56
C PRO A 50 -8.48 -16.84 2.59
N GLU A 51 -8.91 -15.68 3.10
CA GLU A 51 -9.52 -14.60 2.33
C GLU A 51 -8.55 -14.00 1.30
N ALA A 52 -7.34 -13.62 1.73
CA ALA A 52 -6.30 -13.08 0.86
C ALA A 52 -5.91 -14.09 -0.23
N ARG A 53 -5.64 -15.34 0.14
CA ARG A 53 -5.27 -16.40 -0.81
C ARG A 53 -6.35 -16.62 -1.86
N PHE A 54 -7.61 -16.79 -1.44
CA PHE A 54 -8.71 -17.05 -2.35
C PHE A 54 -8.91 -15.89 -3.34
N ASN A 55 -8.93 -14.66 -2.84
CA ASN A 55 -9.10 -13.49 -3.70
C ASN A 55 -7.92 -13.33 -4.67
N ILE A 56 -6.68 -13.49 -4.22
CA ILE A 56 -5.52 -13.38 -5.11
C ILE A 56 -5.59 -14.42 -6.25
N LEU A 57 -5.85 -15.69 -5.92
CA LEU A 57 -5.82 -16.78 -6.91
C LEU A 57 -6.98 -16.74 -7.91
N PHE A 58 -8.16 -16.26 -7.50
CA PHE A 58 -9.38 -16.39 -8.30
C PHE A 58 -10.02 -15.04 -8.69
N GLY A 59 -9.51 -13.92 -8.17
CA GLY A 59 -10.04 -12.59 -8.45
C GLY A 59 -9.54 -11.97 -9.75
N HIS A 60 -8.53 -12.58 -10.40
CA HIS A 60 -7.93 -12.11 -11.65
C HIS A 60 -7.46 -10.65 -11.58
N TYR A 61 -6.77 -10.32 -10.48
CA TYR A 61 -6.23 -8.98 -10.26
C TYR A 61 -5.01 -8.73 -11.14
N ASP A 62 -4.90 -7.51 -11.70
CA ASP A 62 -3.69 -7.06 -12.38
C ASP A 62 -2.60 -6.72 -11.38
N TYR A 63 -2.98 -6.07 -10.27
CA TYR A 63 -2.10 -5.61 -9.21
C TYR A 63 -2.65 -6.01 -7.84
N VAL A 64 -1.74 -6.38 -6.93
CA VAL A 64 -2.06 -6.65 -5.53
C VAL A 64 -1.20 -5.74 -4.66
N VAL A 65 -1.84 -4.79 -3.99
CA VAL A 65 -1.22 -3.80 -3.11
C VAL A 65 -1.17 -4.37 -1.70
N LEU A 66 0.02 -4.41 -1.10
CA LEU A 66 0.29 -4.95 0.23
C LEU A 66 0.71 -3.84 1.18
N GLN A 67 0.01 -3.73 2.30
CA GLN A 67 0.28 -2.76 3.36
C GLN A 67 0.47 -3.47 4.70
N GLU A 68 1.63 -3.26 5.32
CA GLU A 68 1.95 -3.71 6.67
C GLU A 68 1.46 -2.72 7.72
N HIS A 69 1.19 -3.22 8.92
CA HIS A 69 0.86 -2.43 10.10
C HIS A 69 1.91 -1.35 10.38
N ALA A 70 1.45 -0.10 10.51
CA ALA A 70 2.34 1.04 10.69
C ALA A 70 2.68 1.30 12.17
N HIS A 71 1.71 1.16 13.09
CA HIS A 71 1.81 1.70 14.45
C HIS A 71 1.24 0.74 15.51
N PRO A 72 2.03 -0.22 16.05
CA PRO A 72 3.49 -0.32 15.92
C PRO A 72 3.96 -0.94 14.60
N PHE A 73 5.16 -0.54 14.15
CA PHE A 73 5.84 -1.09 12.97
C PHE A 73 6.77 -2.26 13.32
N GLY A 74 6.69 -3.34 12.53
CA GLY A 74 7.50 -4.55 12.67
C GLY A 74 6.92 -5.54 13.69
N PRO A 75 7.63 -6.65 13.99
CA PRO A 75 8.96 -7.03 13.50
C PRO A 75 9.03 -7.26 11.98
N GLU A 76 10.07 -6.74 11.35
CA GLU A 76 10.30 -6.79 9.90
C GLU A 76 10.35 -8.23 9.35
N GLU A 77 10.93 -9.16 10.10
CA GLU A 77 10.97 -10.57 9.67
C GLU A 77 9.58 -11.19 9.51
N LYS A 78 8.59 -10.75 10.30
CA LYS A 78 7.21 -11.20 10.13
C LYS A 78 6.56 -10.60 8.88
N MET A 79 6.82 -9.32 8.63
CA MET A 79 6.41 -8.65 7.40
C MET A 79 6.99 -9.36 6.17
N TYR A 80 8.28 -9.68 6.18
CA TYR A 80 8.94 -10.37 5.08
C TYR A 80 8.39 -11.77 4.86
N ALA A 81 8.26 -12.58 5.91
CA ALA A 81 7.71 -13.92 5.80
C ALA A 81 6.27 -13.93 5.29
N ALA A 82 5.44 -12.97 5.74
CA ALA A 82 4.08 -12.79 5.25
C ALA A 82 4.05 -12.36 3.78
N ALA A 83 4.87 -11.38 3.41
CA ALA A 83 4.98 -10.88 2.04
C ALA A 83 5.48 -11.95 1.08
N GLU A 84 6.49 -12.76 1.44
CA GLU A 84 6.96 -13.88 0.63
C GLU A 84 5.87 -14.94 0.41
N LYS A 85 5.11 -15.26 1.47
CA LYS A 85 3.99 -16.22 1.38
C LYS A 85 2.89 -15.71 0.47
N ILE A 86 2.45 -14.46 0.66
CA ILE A 86 1.44 -13.82 -0.18
C ILE A 86 1.95 -13.68 -1.62
N GLY A 87 3.24 -13.37 -1.78
CA GLY A 87 3.94 -13.28 -3.05
C GLY A 87 3.93 -14.55 -3.87
N GLY A 88 4.01 -15.70 -3.21
CA GLY A 88 3.79 -17.00 -3.86
C GLY A 88 2.44 -17.06 -4.57
N TRP A 89 1.37 -16.60 -3.91
CA TRP A 89 0.02 -16.57 -4.49
C TRP A 89 -0.11 -15.53 -5.60
N ILE A 90 0.46 -14.34 -5.42
CA ILE A 90 0.46 -13.27 -6.42
C ILE A 90 1.13 -13.76 -7.72
N ARG A 91 2.28 -14.41 -7.59
CA ARG A 91 3.02 -14.99 -8.73
C ARG A 91 2.23 -16.13 -9.39
N GLU A 92 1.62 -17.01 -8.60
CA GLU A 92 0.77 -18.09 -9.10
C GLU A 92 -0.43 -17.56 -9.90
N ALA A 93 -1.02 -16.44 -9.46
CA ALA A 93 -2.12 -15.77 -10.15
C ALA A 93 -1.69 -14.94 -11.38
N GLY A 94 -0.38 -14.72 -11.57
CA GLY A 94 0.14 -13.84 -12.64
C GLY A 94 -0.10 -12.35 -12.39
N SER A 95 -0.34 -11.95 -11.13
CA SER A 95 -0.52 -10.56 -10.73
C SER A 95 0.82 -9.88 -10.43
N THR A 96 0.86 -8.55 -10.45
CA THR A 96 2.03 -7.76 -10.03
C THR A 96 1.85 -7.27 -8.59
N ALA A 97 2.83 -7.53 -7.72
CA ALA A 97 2.82 -7.03 -6.35
C ALA A 97 3.16 -5.53 -6.30
N VAL A 98 2.53 -4.80 -5.37
CA VAL A 98 2.84 -3.41 -5.04
C VAL A 98 3.01 -3.28 -3.54
N ALA A 99 4.18 -2.84 -3.09
CA ALA A 99 4.48 -2.51 -1.71
C ALA A 99 4.00 -1.09 -1.40
N TYR A 100 2.93 -0.95 -0.63
CA TYR A 100 2.42 0.35 -0.17
C TYR A 100 3.15 0.77 1.11
N MET A 101 4.26 1.49 0.94
CA MET A 101 5.09 2.01 2.02
C MET A 101 4.39 3.19 2.69
N THR A 102 3.77 2.96 3.84
CA THR A 102 3.03 3.97 4.62
C THR A 102 3.94 5.03 5.27
N TRP A 103 3.33 5.94 6.01
CA TRP A 103 3.97 6.98 6.81
C TRP A 103 4.09 6.58 8.28
N THR A 104 4.85 7.36 9.06
CA THR A 104 4.91 7.28 10.52
C THR A 104 3.96 8.26 11.23
N GLU A 105 3.73 8.09 12.54
CA GLU A 105 2.91 9.00 13.34
C GLU A 105 3.42 10.44 13.22
N LYS A 106 2.53 11.43 13.37
CA LYS A 106 2.81 12.87 13.19
C LYS A 106 4.03 13.39 13.96
N ASN A 107 4.34 12.79 15.10
CA ASN A 107 5.46 13.18 15.95
C ASN A 107 6.67 12.22 15.86
N ASN A 108 6.72 11.36 14.84
CA ASN A 108 7.71 10.28 14.70
C ASN A 108 8.33 10.23 13.29
N GLU A 109 8.76 11.37 12.75
CA GLU A 109 9.49 11.41 11.47
C GLU A 109 10.75 10.54 11.49
N ALA A 110 11.44 10.52 12.63
CA ALA A 110 12.67 9.75 12.82
C ALA A 110 12.48 8.23 12.62
N GLY A 111 11.24 7.72 12.71
CA GLY A 111 10.91 6.33 12.40
C GLY A 111 10.79 6.02 10.91
N GLN A 112 10.56 7.03 10.05
CA GLN A 112 10.31 6.83 8.62
C GLN A 112 11.47 6.12 7.91
N PRO A 113 12.76 6.46 8.15
CA PRO A 113 13.87 5.75 7.50
C PRO A 113 13.88 4.24 7.75
N ARG A 114 13.51 3.80 8.95
CA ARG A 114 13.41 2.36 9.29
C ARG A 114 12.27 1.70 8.50
N MET A 115 11.11 2.34 8.46
CA MET A 115 9.96 1.85 7.70
C MET A 115 10.28 1.78 6.20
N THR A 116 10.91 2.82 5.65
CA THR A 116 11.34 2.88 4.25
C THR A 116 12.28 1.71 3.91
N ALA A 117 13.35 1.51 4.69
CA ALA A 117 14.30 0.41 4.45
C ALA A 117 13.62 -0.97 4.51
N ALA A 118 12.63 -1.15 5.38
CA ALA A 118 11.89 -2.40 5.46
C ALA A 118 11.00 -2.63 4.23
N TYR A 119 10.31 -1.61 3.73
CA TYR A 119 9.51 -1.73 2.50
C TYR A 119 10.38 -1.89 1.24
N GLU A 120 11.55 -1.25 1.17
CA GLU A 120 12.54 -1.49 0.12
C GLU A 120 12.99 -2.96 0.12
N THR A 121 13.36 -3.48 1.30
CA THR A 121 13.72 -4.90 1.47
C THR A 121 12.57 -5.83 1.08
N MET A 122 11.34 -5.52 1.49
CA MET A 122 10.15 -6.30 1.10
C MET A 122 9.97 -6.30 -0.42
N ALA A 123 10.09 -5.15 -1.07
CA ALA A 123 9.91 -5.01 -2.51
C ALA A 123 10.97 -5.80 -3.30
N GLU A 124 12.21 -5.85 -2.81
CA GLU A 124 13.28 -6.67 -3.41
C GLU A 124 13.02 -8.18 -3.28
N ARG A 125 12.56 -8.64 -2.11
CA ARG A 125 12.27 -10.07 -1.86
C ARG A 125 11.03 -10.58 -2.62
N LEU A 126 10.05 -9.70 -2.86
CA LEU A 126 8.76 -9.99 -3.49
C LEU A 126 8.71 -9.72 -5.01
N PRO A 127 9.83 -9.32 -5.63
CA PRO A 127 9.85 -8.40 -6.78
C PRO A 127 8.60 -7.51 -6.95
N ALA A 128 8.29 -6.71 -5.92
CA ALA A 128 7.15 -5.79 -5.96
C ALA A 128 7.55 -4.40 -6.49
N LEU A 129 6.58 -3.70 -7.06
CA LEU A 129 6.68 -2.26 -7.27
C LEU A 129 6.64 -1.56 -5.90
N LEU A 130 7.50 -0.58 -5.66
CA LEU A 130 7.46 0.21 -4.43
C LEU A 130 6.64 1.49 -4.65
N ALA A 131 5.54 1.65 -3.91
CA ALA A 131 4.79 2.89 -3.82
C ALA A 131 5.28 3.69 -2.60
N PRO A 132 6.10 4.75 -2.79
CA PRO A 132 6.88 5.37 -1.72
C PRO A 132 6.07 6.41 -0.91
N VAL A 133 4.85 6.07 -0.48
CA VAL A 133 3.90 7.03 0.12
C VAL A 133 4.50 7.75 1.32
N GLY A 134 5.13 7.05 2.28
CA GLY A 134 5.70 7.69 3.46
C GLY A 134 6.84 8.67 3.16
N VAL A 135 7.64 8.43 2.13
CA VAL A 135 8.69 9.35 1.72
C VAL A 135 8.09 10.62 1.10
N GLU A 136 7.08 10.46 0.23
CA GLU A 136 6.38 11.61 -0.37
C GLU A 136 5.54 12.37 0.67
N TRP A 137 5.00 11.67 1.66
CA TRP A 137 4.25 12.24 2.78
C TRP A 137 5.07 13.25 3.57
N TRP A 138 6.26 12.83 4.04
CA TRP A 138 7.13 13.71 4.83
C TRP A 138 7.69 14.87 4.01
N LYS A 139 8.07 14.62 2.73
CA LYS A 139 8.47 15.70 1.81
C LYS A 139 7.37 16.75 1.65
N TYR A 140 6.12 16.30 1.48
CA TYR A 140 4.98 17.20 1.32
C TYR A 140 4.71 18.00 2.59
N LEU A 141 4.72 17.33 3.75
CA LEU A 141 4.48 17.98 5.05
C LEU A 141 5.54 19.05 5.36
N HIS A 142 6.81 18.82 5.00
CA HIS A 142 7.86 19.84 5.15
C HIS A 142 7.67 21.04 4.22
N ALA A 143 7.21 20.80 2.99
CA ALA A 143 6.97 21.85 2.01
C ALA A 143 5.68 22.64 2.30
N HIS A 144 4.71 22.01 2.96
CA HIS A 144 3.37 22.52 3.22
C HIS A 144 2.95 22.31 4.69
N PRO A 145 3.66 22.90 5.67
CA PRO A 145 3.38 22.69 7.10
C PRO A 145 2.00 23.23 7.52
N GLU A 146 1.38 24.08 6.72
CA GLU A 146 0.02 24.58 6.91
C GLU A 146 -1.08 23.55 6.59
N VAL A 147 -0.74 22.49 5.86
CA VAL A 147 -1.67 21.46 5.45
C VAL A 147 -1.72 20.36 6.50
N GLU A 148 -2.91 20.12 7.05
CA GLU A 148 -3.11 19.00 7.96
C GLU A 148 -3.17 17.69 7.17
N MET A 149 -2.09 16.91 7.27
CA MET A 149 -1.97 15.60 6.60
C MET A 149 -2.58 14.48 7.43
N TYR A 150 -2.65 14.63 8.76
CA TYR A 150 -3.12 13.59 9.67
C TYR A 150 -4.57 13.81 10.12
N ALA A 151 -5.24 12.73 10.48
CA ALA A 151 -6.45 12.80 11.29
C ALA A 151 -6.10 13.31 12.71
N PRO A 152 -7.10 13.68 13.54
CA PRO A 152 -6.86 14.20 14.88
C PRO A 152 -6.07 13.27 15.82
N ASP A 153 -6.03 11.97 15.53
CA ASP A 153 -5.24 10.99 16.29
C ASP A 153 -3.73 11.07 16.01
N GLY A 154 -3.31 11.75 14.94
CA GLY A 154 -1.90 11.84 14.55
C GLY A 154 -1.33 10.56 13.95
N GLU A 155 -2.17 9.57 13.64
CA GLU A 155 -1.77 8.27 13.06
C GLU A 155 -2.39 8.09 11.68
N HIS A 156 -3.71 8.21 11.58
CA HIS A 156 -4.44 8.01 10.33
C HIS A 156 -4.30 9.21 9.39
N ALA A 157 -4.57 8.98 8.11
CA ALA A 157 -4.60 10.04 7.13
C ALA A 157 -5.83 10.94 7.27
N SER A 158 -5.63 12.24 7.14
CA SER A 158 -6.69 13.15 6.69
C SER A 158 -7.11 12.78 5.27
N LEU A 159 -8.20 13.39 4.77
CA LEU A 159 -8.57 13.22 3.35
C LEU A 159 -7.42 13.63 2.41
N ARG A 160 -6.75 14.75 2.68
CA ARG A 160 -5.62 15.21 1.86
C ARG A 160 -4.45 14.23 1.90
N GLY A 161 -4.20 13.61 3.06
CA GLY A 161 -3.23 12.54 3.21
C GLY A 161 -3.57 11.32 2.36
N SER A 162 -4.83 10.89 2.36
CA SER A 162 -5.30 9.78 1.53
C SER A 162 -5.22 10.08 0.03
N GLU A 163 -5.46 11.32 -0.39
CA GLU A 163 -5.26 11.76 -1.77
C GLU A 163 -3.80 11.63 -2.19
N LEU A 164 -2.85 12.11 -1.38
CA LEU A 164 -1.42 11.97 -1.65
C LEU A 164 -0.99 10.49 -1.71
N ALA A 165 -1.51 9.66 -0.80
CA ALA A 165 -1.26 8.21 -0.82
C ALA A 165 -1.75 7.59 -2.13
N ALA A 166 -2.98 7.93 -2.55
CA ALA A 166 -3.56 7.45 -3.80
C ALA A 166 -2.78 7.93 -5.03
N GLU A 167 -2.35 9.20 -5.06
CA GLU A 167 -1.50 9.77 -6.12
C GLU A 167 -0.20 8.98 -6.30
N ALA A 168 0.50 8.71 -5.20
CA ALA A 168 1.76 7.97 -5.22
C ALA A 168 1.58 6.50 -5.63
N ILE A 169 0.55 5.81 -5.12
CA ILE A 169 0.22 4.43 -5.52
C ILE A 169 -0.13 4.37 -7.00
N TRP A 170 -1.01 5.26 -7.47
CA TRP A 170 -1.42 5.27 -8.87
C TRP A 170 -0.25 5.58 -9.80
N LYS A 171 0.59 6.56 -9.45
CA LYS A 171 1.79 6.89 -10.22
C LYS A 171 2.70 5.66 -10.40
N THR A 172 2.97 4.93 -9.32
CA THR A 172 3.76 3.68 -9.36
C THR A 172 3.14 2.63 -10.30
N ILE A 173 1.83 2.42 -10.23
CA ILE A 173 1.13 1.44 -11.09
C ILE A 173 1.14 1.88 -12.56
N LYS A 174 0.86 3.16 -12.84
CA LYS A 174 0.86 3.73 -14.18
C LYS A 174 2.22 3.60 -14.85
N GLU A 175 3.30 3.94 -14.15
CA GLU A 175 4.66 3.82 -14.67
C GLU A 175 5.04 2.37 -15.02
N SER A 176 4.57 1.40 -14.23
CA SER A 176 4.75 -0.02 -14.54
C SER A 176 3.95 -0.44 -15.78
N LYS A 177 2.69 0.00 -15.88
CA LYS A 177 1.83 -0.28 -17.04
C LYS A 177 2.44 0.26 -18.34
N ASP A 178 2.98 1.48 -18.31
CA ASP A 178 3.56 2.13 -19.49
C ASP A 178 4.86 1.47 -19.97
N LYS A 179 5.60 0.81 -19.08
CA LYS A 179 6.84 0.06 -19.41
C LYS A 179 6.58 -1.37 -19.92
N GLY A 180 5.34 -1.85 -19.83
CA GLY A 180 5.01 -3.27 -19.95
C GLY A 180 5.32 -4.01 -18.64
N LYS A 181 4.41 -4.89 -18.20
CA LYS A 181 4.53 -5.62 -16.92
C LYS A 181 5.88 -6.37 -16.86
N ILE A 182 6.52 -6.35 -15.69
CA ILE A 182 7.76 -7.10 -15.38
C ILE A 182 7.44 -8.58 -15.24
#